data_AF-A0A8G0LK99-F1
#
_entry.id   AF-A0A8G0LK99-F1
#
_cell.length_a   1.000
_cell.length_b   1.000
_cell.length_c   1.000
_cell.angle_alpha   90.00
_cell.angle_beta   90.00
_cell.angle_gamma   90.00
#
_symmetry.space_group_name_H-M   'P 1'
#
loop_
_entity.id
_entity.type
_entity.pdbx_description
1 polymer ?
#
loop_
_entity_poly.entity_id
_entity_poly.type
_entity_poly.pdbx_seq_one_letter_code
_entity_poly.pdbx_strand_id
1 'polypeptide(L)'
;MQLTAAIFTTLCLVLPATADVRFCYPIPGTESTPIPQSILDLDYQVKVDWGNKLCTQSTFPSEALQISQTALEDGILAEDGKVYGVELALRFITSELICLNNVNALLGVGACEQGGFMTLAGPFEQWTYIIPLN
;
A
#
# COMPACT_ATOMS: atom_id res chain seq x y z
N MET A 1 -5.13 50.24 41.85
CA MET A 1 -5.20 48.79 41.58
C MET A 1 -4.72 48.56 40.15
N GLN A 2 -3.49 48.07 39.97
CA GLN A 2 -2.97 47.69 38.64
C GLN A 2 -3.27 46.22 38.41
N LEU A 3 -4.05 45.91 37.38
CA LEU A 3 -4.27 44.54 36.91
C LEU A 3 -3.15 44.19 35.93
N THR A 4 -2.23 43.34 36.37
CA THR A 4 -1.24 42.69 35.51
C THR A 4 -1.94 41.53 34.80
N ALA A 5 -2.25 41.71 33.51
CA ALA A 5 -2.74 40.63 32.66
C ALA A 5 -1.53 39.75 32.25
N ALA A 6 -1.45 38.55 32.81
CA ALA A 6 -0.50 37.53 32.37
C ALA A 6 -1.07 36.83 31.13
N ILE A 7 -0.41 36.99 29.98
CA ILE A 7 -0.73 36.25 28.76
C ILE A 7 -0.14 34.85 28.93
N PHE A 8 -1.00 33.86 29.17
CA PHE A 8 -0.62 32.46 29.07
C PHE A 8 -0.49 32.08 27.59
N THR A 9 0.74 31.97 27.10
CA THR A 9 1.05 31.32 25.83
C THR A 9 0.79 29.83 25.99
N THR A 10 -0.38 29.37 25.56
CA THR A 10 -0.70 27.96 25.41
C THR A 10 0.23 27.35 24.37
N LEU A 11 1.24 26.62 24.84
CA LEU A 11 2.10 25.78 24.02
C LEU A 11 1.23 24.60 23.53
N CYS A 12 0.52 24.78 22.41
CA CYS A 12 -0.15 23.67 21.74
C CYS A 12 0.93 22.69 21.26
N LEU A 13 1.09 21.59 21.99
CA LEU A 13 1.75 20.39 21.49
C LEU A 13 0.95 19.90 20.28
N VAL A 14 1.35 20.34 19.09
CA VAL A 14 0.88 19.77 17.83
C VAL A 14 1.44 18.34 17.82
N LEU A 15 0.59 17.36 18.14
CA LEU A 15 0.89 15.95 17.93
C LEU A 15 1.36 15.81 16.46
N PRO A 16 2.55 15.26 16.19
CA PRO A 16 2.97 15.06 14.81
C PRO A 16 1.94 14.15 14.15
N ALA A 17 1.33 14.63 13.07
CA ALA A 17 0.71 13.74 12.10
C ALA A 17 1.76 12.67 11.76
N THR A 18 1.43 11.39 11.94
CA THR A 18 2.35 10.30 11.63
C THR A 18 2.76 10.46 10.16
N ALA A 19 4.05 10.61 9.87
CA ALA A 19 4.49 10.69 8.47
C ALA A 19 4.15 9.39 7.74
N ASP A 20 4.13 9.44 6.41
CA ASP A 20 3.90 8.23 5.62
C ASP A 20 4.99 7.19 5.93
N VAL A 21 4.58 5.97 6.31
CA VAL A 21 5.50 4.87 6.64
C VAL A 21 5.25 3.72 5.68
N ARG A 22 6.33 3.18 5.12
CA ARG A 22 6.32 2.03 4.23
C ARG A 22 6.97 0.83 4.91
N PHE A 23 6.28 -0.31 4.89
CA PHE A 23 6.77 -1.60 5.37
C PHE A 23 6.79 -2.59 4.20
N CYS A 24 7.98 -3.12 3.86
CA CYS A 24 8.13 -4.08 2.77
C CYS A 24 8.00 -5.52 3.24
N TYR A 25 7.38 -6.36 2.41
CA TYR A 25 7.31 -7.80 2.62
C TYR A 25 8.38 -8.54 1.81
N PRO A 26 8.85 -9.70 2.31
CA PRO A 26 8.47 -10.28 3.59
C PRO A 26 9.07 -9.50 4.76
N ILE A 27 8.32 -9.35 5.86
CA ILE A 27 8.84 -8.69 7.05
C ILE A 27 9.96 -9.59 7.60
N PRO A 28 11.21 -9.09 7.79
CA PRO A 28 12.30 -9.92 8.27
C PRO A 28 11.94 -10.65 9.56
N GLY A 29 12.12 -11.98 9.57
CA GLY A 29 11.77 -12.83 10.71
C GLY A 29 10.32 -13.33 10.74
N THR A 30 9.52 -13.05 9.72
CA THR A 30 8.19 -13.67 9.54
C THR A 30 8.23 -14.75 8.45
N GLU A 31 7.46 -15.82 8.62
CA GLU A 31 7.25 -16.79 7.56
C GLU A 31 6.37 -16.15 6.47
N SER A 32 6.87 -16.12 5.24
CA SER A 32 6.11 -15.72 4.06
C SER A 32 5.99 -16.89 3.11
N THR A 33 4.86 -16.98 2.41
CA THR A 33 4.74 -17.89 1.26
C THR A 33 5.86 -17.56 0.27
N PRO A 34 6.73 -18.52 -0.09
CA PRO A 34 7.76 -18.27 -1.08
C PRO A 34 7.13 -17.86 -2.40
N ILE A 35 7.57 -16.74 -2.96
CA ILE A 35 7.19 -16.29 -4.30
C ILE A 35 8.25 -16.78 -5.29
N PRO A 36 7.89 -17.46 -6.39
CA PRO A 36 8.83 -17.93 -7.39
C PRO A 36 9.68 -16.78 -7.96
N GLN A 37 10.96 -17.04 -8.23
CA GLN A 37 11.87 -16.00 -8.70
C GLN A 37 11.44 -15.46 -10.06
N SER A 38 10.81 -16.28 -10.91
CA SER A 38 10.23 -15.82 -12.19
C SER A 38 9.19 -14.70 -12.04
N ILE A 39 8.47 -14.68 -10.90
CA ILE A 39 7.48 -13.65 -10.57
C ILE A 39 8.17 -12.42 -9.93
N LEU A 40 9.19 -12.65 -9.11
CA LEU A 40 9.98 -11.57 -8.52
C LEU A 40 10.78 -10.80 -9.60
N ASP A 41 11.27 -11.49 -10.62
CA ASP A 41 12.05 -10.92 -11.73
C ASP A 41 11.19 -10.27 -12.82
N LEU A 42 9.85 -10.32 -12.71
CA LEU A 42 8.97 -9.57 -13.61
C LEU A 42 9.34 -8.08 -13.60
N ASP A 43 9.27 -7.45 -14.77
CA ASP A 43 9.40 -6.01 -14.89
C ASP A 43 8.47 -5.32 -13.88
N TYR A 44 9.00 -4.37 -13.11
CA TYR A 44 8.24 -3.63 -12.12
C TYR A 44 6.97 -3.02 -12.72
N GLN A 45 7.00 -2.65 -14.00
CA GLN A 45 5.86 -2.07 -14.70
C GLN A 45 4.68 -3.05 -14.76
N VAL A 46 4.92 -4.35 -14.93
CA VAL A 46 3.86 -5.38 -14.90
C VAL A 46 3.16 -5.38 -13.55
N LYS A 47 3.95 -5.34 -12.47
CA LYS A 47 3.42 -5.33 -11.09
C LYS A 47 2.65 -4.05 -10.79
N VAL A 48 3.20 -2.92 -11.20
CA VAL A 48 2.56 -1.60 -11.10
C VAL A 48 1.25 -1.55 -11.91
N ASP A 49 1.22 -2.12 -13.11
CA ASP A 49 0.03 -2.16 -13.96
C ASP A 49 -1.09 -2.99 -13.33
N TRP A 50 -0.77 -4.14 -12.71
CA TRP A 50 -1.72 -4.89 -11.91
C TRP A 50 -2.31 -4.03 -10.78
N GLY A 51 -1.47 -3.40 -9.96
CA GLY A 51 -1.94 -2.54 -8.87
C GLY A 51 -2.75 -1.34 -9.35
N ASN A 52 -2.33 -0.68 -10.42
CA ASN A 52 -3.02 0.46 -11.01
C ASN A 52 -4.39 0.07 -11.56
N LYS A 53 -4.50 -1.09 -12.22
CA LYS A 53 -5.78 -1.63 -12.69
C LYS A 53 -6.75 -1.85 -11.53
N LEU A 54 -6.26 -2.33 -10.38
CA LEU A 54 -7.09 -2.49 -9.18
C LEU A 54 -7.49 -1.14 -8.57
N CYS A 55 -6.61 -0.14 -8.59
CA CYS A 55 -6.96 1.23 -8.19
C CYS A 55 -8.09 1.80 -9.06
N THR A 56 -8.02 1.66 -10.39
CA THR A 56 -9.06 2.20 -11.30
C THR A 56 -10.41 1.48 -11.17
N GLN A 57 -10.40 0.25 -10.66
CA GLN A 57 -11.61 -0.54 -10.37
C GLN A 57 -12.17 -0.32 -8.96
N SER A 58 -11.44 0.39 -8.09
CA SER A 58 -11.81 0.62 -6.69
C SER A 58 -12.80 1.77 -6.54
N THR A 59 -13.55 1.77 -5.44
CA THR A 59 -14.46 2.88 -5.11
C THR A 59 -13.80 3.83 -4.11
N PHE A 60 -13.85 5.13 -4.40
CA PHE A 60 -13.30 6.17 -3.53
C PHE A 60 -14.40 7.14 -3.06
N PRO A 61 -14.34 7.64 -1.81
CA PRO A 61 -13.38 7.29 -0.76
C PRO A 61 -13.58 5.86 -0.22
N SER A 62 -12.50 5.19 0.18
CA SER A 62 -12.59 3.85 0.76
C SER A 62 -12.93 3.89 2.26
N GLU A 63 -14.16 4.27 2.61
CA GLU A 63 -14.57 4.43 4.03
C GLU A 63 -14.45 3.15 4.88
N ALA A 64 -14.47 1.98 4.24
CA ALA A 64 -14.19 0.68 4.84
C ALA A 64 -13.05 -0.03 4.11
N LEU A 65 -12.57 -1.13 4.71
CA LEU A 65 -11.59 -2.00 4.06
C LEU A 65 -12.18 -2.57 2.76
N GLN A 66 -11.55 -2.23 1.64
CA GLN A 66 -11.81 -2.83 0.34
C GLN A 66 -10.62 -3.71 -0.03
N ILE A 67 -10.87 -4.92 -0.51
CA ILE A 67 -9.84 -5.84 -0.99
C ILE A 67 -10.21 -6.24 -2.41
N SER A 68 -9.26 -6.14 -3.32
CA SER A 68 -9.37 -6.54 -4.71
C SER A 68 -8.11 -7.30 -5.12
N GLN A 69 -8.26 -8.18 -6.10
CA GLN A 69 -7.17 -9.02 -6.60
C GLN A 69 -7.16 -8.95 -8.12
N THR A 70 -5.96 -9.09 -8.70
CA THR A 70 -5.81 -9.29 -10.15
C THR A 70 -6.70 -10.45 -10.59
N ALA A 71 -7.45 -10.27 -11.67
CA ALA A 71 -8.27 -11.34 -12.24
C ALA A 71 -7.35 -12.48 -12.72
N LEU A 72 -7.82 -13.73 -12.62
CA LEU A 72 -7.00 -14.91 -12.91
C LEU A 72 -6.44 -14.88 -14.34
N GLU A 73 -7.22 -14.39 -15.29
CA GLU A 73 -6.85 -14.25 -16.71
C GLU A 73 -5.78 -13.18 -16.99
N ASP A 74 -5.58 -12.24 -16.07
CA ASP A 74 -4.57 -11.19 -16.17
C ASP A 74 -3.27 -11.53 -15.42
N GLY A 75 -3.28 -12.63 -14.66
CA GLY A 75 -2.12 -13.10 -13.90
C GLY A 75 -1.08 -13.83 -14.76
N ILE A 76 0.06 -14.15 -14.16
CA ILE A 76 1.17 -14.85 -14.83
C ILE A 76 1.42 -16.21 -14.18
N LEU A 77 1.43 -17.26 -15.00
CA LEU A 77 1.77 -18.62 -14.59
C LEU A 77 3.26 -18.74 -14.26
N ALA A 78 3.58 -19.23 -13.07
CA ALA A 78 4.93 -19.52 -12.61
C ALA A 78 5.30 -21.01 -12.74
N GLU A 79 6.57 -21.31 -12.48
CA GLU A 79 7.15 -22.66 -12.53
C GLU A 79 6.60 -23.63 -11.48
N ASP A 80 5.97 -23.12 -10.42
CA ASP A 80 5.31 -23.92 -9.39
C ASP A 80 3.87 -24.34 -9.78
N GLY A 81 3.41 -23.93 -10.97
CA GLY A 81 2.10 -24.25 -11.52
C GLY A 81 0.97 -23.30 -11.07
N LYS A 82 1.29 -22.23 -10.34
CA LYS A 82 0.30 -21.24 -9.90
C LYS A 82 0.33 -19.98 -10.75
N VAL A 83 -0.82 -19.33 -10.84
CA VAL A 83 -0.96 -18.03 -11.48
C VAL A 83 -0.81 -16.96 -10.41
N TYR A 84 0.12 -16.03 -10.62
CA TYR A 84 0.39 -14.94 -9.69
C TYR A 84 -0.17 -13.62 -10.20
N GLY A 85 -0.54 -12.77 -9.26
CA GLY A 85 -0.94 -11.39 -9.49
C GLY A 85 -0.74 -10.56 -8.23
N VAL A 86 -1.52 -9.49 -8.09
CA VAL A 86 -1.48 -8.59 -6.94
C VAL A 86 -2.81 -8.58 -6.21
N GLU A 87 -2.75 -8.55 -4.88
CA GLU A 87 -3.85 -8.11 -4.02
C GLU A 87 -3.63 -6.65 -3.65
N LEU A 88 -4.67 -5.85 -3.79
CA LEU A 88 -4.75 -4.47 -3.32
C LEU A 88 -5.76 -4.41 -2.19
N ALA A 89 -5.37 -3.86 -1.05
CA ALA A 89 -6.31 -3.50 0.00
C ALA A 89 -6.23 -1.99 0.27
N LEU A 90 -7.38 -1.36 0.48
CA LEU A 90 -7.52 0.07 0.69
C LEU A 90 -8.38 0.34 1.92
N ARG A 91 -7.95 1.28 2.76
CA ARG A 91 -8.75 1.79 3.88
C ARG A 91 -8.54 3.28 4.07
N PHE A 92 -9.65 3.99 4.09
CA PHE A 92 -9.78 5.45 4.16
C PHE A 92 -9.09 6.22 3.02
N ILE A 93 -8.58 5.56 1.97
CA ILE A 93 -7.95 6.22 0.82
C ILE A 93 -8.99 7.07 0.10
N THR A 94 -8.67 8.35 -0.06
CA THR A 94 -9.66 9.36 -0.46
C THR A 94 -9.79 9.56 -1.97
N SER A 95 -8.84 9.07 -2.76
CA SER A 95 -8.86 9.23 -4.22
C SER A 95 -8.05 8.16 -4.94
N GLU A 96 -8.40 7.94 -6.20
CA GLU A 96 -7.66 7.09 -7.13
C GLU A 96 -6.20 7.55 -7.29
N LEU A 97 -5.96 8.85 -7.37
CA LEU A 97 -4.60 9.39 -7.52
C LEU A 97 -3.69 9.01 -6.35
N ILE A 98 -4.19 9.05 -5.11
CA ILE A 98 -3.44 8.58 -3.94
C ILE A 98 -3.16 7.08 -4.05
N CYS A 99 -4.15 6.29 -4.47
CA CYS A 99 -3.99 4.86 -4.67
C CYS A 99 -2.86 4.54 -5.66
N LEU A 100 -2.86 5.19 -6.83
CA LEU A 100 -1.87 5.01 -7.89
C LEU A 100 -0.46 5.42 -7.41
N ASN A 101 -0.34 6.54 -6.69
CA ASN A 101 0.95 6.98 -6.15
C ASN A 101 1.52 5.98 -5.15
N ASN A 102 0.67 5.45 -4.28
CA ASN A 102 1.06 4.44 -3.30
C ASN A 102 1.41 3.10 -3.96
N VAL A 103 0.70 2.68 -5.01
CA VAL A 103 1.06 1.48 -5.80
C VAL A 103 2.47 1.63 -6.36
N ASN A 104 2.79 2.77 -6.97
CA ASN A 104 4.14 3.04 -7.47
C ASN A 104 5.18 3.01 -6.34
N ALA A 105 4.85 3.54 -5.16
CA ALA A 105 5.75 3.51 -4.02
C ALA A 105 5.92 2.11 -3.39
N LEU A 106 4.99 1.18 -3.62
CA LEU A 106 5.01 -0.19 -3.08
C LEU A 106 5.55 -1.23 -4.07
N LEU A 107 5.30 -1.07 -5.38
CA LEU A 107 5.66 -2.04 -6.42
C LEU A 107 6.62 -1.50 -7.50
N GLY A 108 6.92 -0.20 -7.50
CA GLY A 108 7.80 0.43 -8.50
C GLY A 108 9.29 0.14 -8.33
N VAL A 109 10.11 0.85 -9.09
CA VAL A 109 11.57 0.69 -9.07
C VAL A 109 12.14 0.95 -7.66
N GLY A 110 12.87 -0.03 -7.12
CA GLY A 110 13.47 0.07 -5.78
C GLY A 110 12.43 0.08 -4.64
N ALA A 111 11.20 -0.34 -4.92
CA ALA A 111 10.16 -0.51 -3.92
C ALA A 111 10.26 -1.88 -3.23
N CYS A 112 9.13 -2.39 -2.73
CA CYS A 112 9.09 -3.65 -2.00
C CYS A 112 8.97 -4.82 -2.97
N GLU A 113 9.92 -5.77 -2.92
CA GLU A 113 10.05 -6.86 -3.90
C GLU A 113 8.80 -7.72 -4.04
N GLN A 114 8.13 -8.00 -2.91
CA GLN A 114 6.88 -8.76 -2.83
C GLN A 114 5.65 -7.88 -2.57
N GLY A 115 5.82 -6.56 -2.67
CA GLY A 115 4.86 -5.58 -2.21
C GLY A 115 4.98 -5.28 -0.71
N GLY A 116 4.03 -4.51 -0.19
CA GLY A 116 4.07 -4.05 1.18
C GLY A 116 2.86 -3.26 1.64
N PHE A 117 3.07 -2.57 2.74
CA PHE A 117 2.08 -1.78 3.44
C PHE A 117 2.55 -0.34 3.52
N MET A 118 1.61 0.59 3.30
CA MET A 118 1.82 2.02 3.50
C MET A 118 0.75 2.56 4.46
N THR A 119 1.19 3.12 5.59
CA THR A 119 0.37 4.05 6.38
C THR A 119 0.64 5.45 5.88
N LEU A 120 -0.40 6.25 5.63
CA LEU A 120 -0.23 7.68 5.39
C LEU A 120 -0.60 8.50 6.63
N ALA A 121 -0.30 9.79 6.62
CA ALA A 121 -0.70 10.69 7.70
C ALA A 121 -2.20 10.64 8.03
N GLY A 122 -2.54 10.03 9.17
CA GLY A 122 -3.92 9.77 9.60
C GLY A 122 -4.25 8.27 9.64
N PRO A 123 -5.52 7.88 9.47
CA PRO A 123 -5.93 6.47 9.49
C PRO A 123 -5.75 5.77 8.13
N PHE A 124 -5.14 6.43 7.14
CA PHE A 124 -5.10 5.95 5.76
C PHE A 124 -4.12 4.78 5.60
N GLU A 125 -4.61 3.69 5.02
CA GLU A 125 -3.85 2.45 4.89
C GLU A 125 -4.03 1.90 3.47
N GLN A 126 -2.92 1.51 2.85
CA GLN A 126 -2.91 0.77 1.60
C GLN A 126 -1.94 -0.39 1.68
N TRP A 127 -2.40 -1.55 1.24
CA TRP A 127 -1.59 -2.75 1.12
C TRP A 127 -1.56 -3.20 -0.32
N THR A 128 -0.43 -3.70 -0.76
CA THR A 128 -0.26 -4.24 -2.10
C THR A 128 0.68 -5.43 -2.01
N TYR A 129 0.21 -6.63 -2.33
CA TYR A 129 0.97 -7.87 -2.16
C TYR A 129 0.98 -8.71 -3.43
N ILE A 130 2.11 -9.31 -3.77
CA ILE A 130 2.14 -10.35 -4.78
C ILE A 130 1.60 -11.65 -4.15
N ILE A 131 0.58 -12.25 -4.76
CA ILE A 131 -0.08 -13.45 -4.24
C ILE A 131 -0.34 -14.48 -5.34
N PRO A 132 -0.44 -15.78 -5.02
CA PRO A 132 -1.04 -16.77 -5.91
C PRO A 132 -2.56 -16.55 -5.99
N LEU A 133 -3.12 -16.70 -7.19
CA LEU A 133 -4.54 -16.54 -7.50
C LEU A 133 -5.29 -17.89 -7.57
N ASN A 134 -4.58 -19.02 -7.53
CA ASN A 134 -5.12 -20.38 -7.58
C ASN A 134 -4.31 -21.40 -6.75
#